data_AF-A0A354GNF0-F1
#
_entry.id   AF-A0A354GNF0-F1
#
_cell.length_a   1.000
_cell.length_b   1.000
_cell.length_c   1.000
_cell.angle_alpha   90.00
_cell.angle_beta   90.00
_cell.angle_gamma   90.00
#
_symmetry.space_group_name_H-M   'P 1'
#
loop_
_entity.id
_entity.type
_entity.pdbx_description
1 polymer ?
#
loop_
_entity_poly.entity_id
_entity_poly.type
_entity_poly.pdbx_seq_one_letter_code
_entity_poly.pdbx_strand_id
1 'polypeptide(L)'
;MDVMQIVVEGALQPDGTLVLDEKPKLPPGRVRVTMQAVPPPTGPEDGLLAVLQRIWDAQDARGYVPRTREEVDAEVNLLRDDAEEEMQAVERLYEECERAREQQGPQ
;
A
#
# COMPACT_ATOMS: atom_id res chain seq x y z
N MET A 1 21.42 -16.94 -43.40
CA MET A 1 21.95 -17.52 -42.13
C MET A 1 20.81 -17.47 -41.16
N ASP A 2 20.23 -18.62 -40.86
CA ASP A 2 19.09 -18.73 -39.95
C ASP A 2 19.61 -18.66 -38.51
N VAL A 3 19.23 -17.61 -37.77
CA VAL A 3 19.62 -17.45 -36.37
C VAL A 3 18.54 -18.12 -35.55
N MET A 4 18.84 -19.29 -35.02
CA MET A 4 17.93 -20.04 -34.14
C MET A 4 17.79 -19.25 -32.83
N GLN A 5 16.75 -18.43 -32.74
CA GLN A 5 16.43 -17.61 -31.57
C GLN A 5 15.53 -18.42 -30.64
N ILE A 6 16.03 -18.66 -29.42
CA ILE A 6 15.22 -19.22 -28.34
C ILE A 6 14.97 -18.12 -27.30
N VAL A 7 13.75 -18.06 -26.78
CA VAL A 7 13.39 -17.19 -25.65
C VAL A 7 13.31 -18.07 -24.43
N VAL A 8 14.10 -17.75 -23.40
CA VAL A 8 14.13 -18.45 -22.12
C VAL A 8 14.01 -17.39 -21.05
N GLU A 9 13.08 -17.58 -20.11
CA GLU A 9 12.91 -16.69 -18.98
C GLU A 9 13.97 -16.96 -17.90
N GLY A 10 14.27 -15.92 -17.13
CA GLY A 10 15.25 -15.99 -16.07
C GLY A 10 15.33 -14.70 -15.26
N ALA A 11 15.89 -14.82 -14.07
CA ALA A 11 16.07 -13.73 -13.14
C ALA A 11 17.49 -13.16 -13.22
N LEU A 12 17.62 -11.84 -13.30
CA LEU A 12 18.88 -11.14 -13.11
C LEU A 12 19.05 -10.80 -11.63
N GLN A 13 20.06 -11.38 -11.00
CA GLN A 13 20.40 -11.11 -9.60
C GLN A 13 21.08 -9.73 -9.42
N PRO A 14 21.09 -9.17 -8.20
CA PRO A 14 21.72 -7.88 -7.91
C PRO A 14 23.24 -7.84 -8.17
N ASP A 15 23.88 -9.01 -8.11
CA ASP A 15 25.31 -9.19 -8.40
C ASP A 15 25.61 -9.27 -9.92
N GLY A 16 24.58 -9.23 -10.76
CA GLY A 16 24.68 -9.34 -12.22
C GLY A 16 24.63 -10.78 -12.74
N THR A 17 24.39 -11.78 -11.89
CA THR A 17 24.26 -13.18 -12.30
C THR A 17 22.88 -13.42 -12.93
N LEU A 18 22.84 -13.91 -14.18
CA LEU A 18 21.61 -14.38 -14.84
C LEU A 18 21.36 -15.85 -14.49
N VAL A 19 20.22 -16.11 -13.84
CA VAL A 19 19.73 -17.47 -13.56
C VAL A 19 18.59 -17.76 -14.52
N LEU A 20 18.74 -18.80 -15.35
CA LEU A 20 17.68 -19.25 -16.26
C LEU A 20 16.75 -20.20 -15.51
N ASP A 21 15.45 -20.05 -15.73
CA ASP A 21 14.45 -20.90 -15.10
C ASP A 21 14.49 -22.33 -15.64
N GLU A 22 14.91 -22.48 -16.91
CA GLU A 22 15.08 -23.76 -17.57
C GLU A 22 16.38 -23.86 -18.37
N LYS A 23 16.81 -25.12 -18.61
CA LYS A 23 18.02 -25.39 -19.37
C LYS A 23 17.79 -25.10 -20.86
N PRO A 24 18.54 -24.16 -21.47
CA PRO A 24 18.39 -23.86 -22.89
C PRO A 24 18.78 -25.08 -23.73
N LYS A 25 17.93 -25.45 -24.69
CA LYS A 25 18.15 -26.57 -25.61
C LYS A 25 19.04 -26.15 -26.78
N LEU A 26 20.27 -25.75 -26.49
CA LEU A 26 21.26 -25.34 -27.48
C LEU A 26 22.43 -26.33 -27.53
N PRO A 27 23.03 -26.53 -28.72
CA PRO A 27 24.28 -27.28 -28.82
C PRO A 27 25.40 -26.56 -28.04
N PRO A 28 26.39 -27.29 -27.52
CA PRO A 28 27.52 -26.69 -26.82
C PRO A 28 28.28 -25.73 -27.76
N GLY A 29 28.46 -24.49 -27.31
CA GLY A 29 29.10 -23.45 -28.11
C GLY A 29 29.00 -22.06 -27.46
N ARG A 30 29.61 -21.05 -28.08
CA ARG A 30 29.45 -19.66 -27.64
C ARG A 30 28.05 -19.18 -28.00
N VAL A 31 27.36 -18.58 -27.03
CA VAL A 31 26.01 -18.03 -27.21
C VAL A 31 26.06 -16.51 -27.10
N ARG A 32 25.14 -15.83 -27.80
CA ARG A 32 24.85 -14.40 -27.63
C ARG A 32 23.52 -14.30 -26.89
N VAL A 33 23.50 -13.57 -25.77
CA VAL A 33 22.31 -13.39 -24.95
C VAL A 33 21.74 -12.00 -25.19
N THR A 34 20.45 -11.90 -25.44
CA THR A 34 19.70 -10.64 -25.48
C THR A 34 18.76 -10.62 -24.29
N MET A 35 18.90 -9.63 -23.42
CA MET A 35 18.10 -9.50 -22.20
C MET A 35 17.00 -8.47 -22.44
N GLN A 36 15.77 -8.82 -22.09
CA GLN A 36 14.63 -7.92 -22.09
C GLN A 36 14.07 -7.88 -20.67
N ALA A 37 13.92 -6.68 -20.10
CA ALA A 37 13.26 -6.53 -18.82
C ALA A 37 11.78 -6.86 -18.98
N VAL A 38 11.31 -7.90 -18.30
CA VAL A 38 9.89 -8.23 -18.18
C VAL A 38 9.35 -7.48 -16.96
N PRO A 39 8.26 -6.71 -17.07
CA PRO A 39 7.64 -6.09 -15.90
C PRO A 39 7.25 -7.18 -14.90
N PRO A 40 7.38 -6.93 -13.59
CA PRO A 40 6.94 -7.89 -12.59
C PRO A 40 5.47 -8.24 -12.84
N PRO A 41 5.04 -9.47 -12.53
CA PRO A 41 3.64 -9.84 -12.66
C PRO A 41 2.81 -8.90 -11.78
N THR A 42 2.12 -7.95 -12.40
CA THR A 42 1.03 -7.20 -11.80
C THR A 42 -0.25 -8.00 -12.06
N GLY A 43 -0.29 -9.23 -11.55
CA GLY A 43 -1.50 -10.02 -11.57
C GLY A 43 -2.56 -9.36 -10.68
N PRO A 44 -3.86 -9.52 -10.98
CA PRO A 44 -4.93 -9.07 -10.08
C PRO A 44 -4.79 -9.68 -8.66
N GLU A 45 -4.06 -10.79 -8.54
CA GLU A 45 -3.76 -11.50 -7.29
C GLU A 45 -2.71 -10.80 -6.40
N ASP A 46 -1.92 -9.88 -6.97
CA ASP A 46 -0.91 -9.08 -6.26
C ASP A 46 -1.41 -7.64 -5.97
N GLY A 47 -2.68 -7.35 -6.27
CA GLY A 47 -3.30 -6.07 -5.97
C GLY A 47 -3.59 -5.89 -4.48
N LEU A 48 -3.61 -4.64 -4.02
CA LEU A 48 -4.02 -4.27 -2.64
C LEU A 48 -5.35 -4.93 -2.25
N LEU A 49 -6.32 -5.00 -3.17
CA LEU A 49 -7.61 -5.61 -2.92
C LEU A 49 -7.51 -7.12 -2.68
N ALA A 50 -6.63 -7.83 -3.39
CA ALA A 50 -6.40 -9.26 -3.20
C ALA A 50 -5.73 -9.54 -1.84
N VAL A 51 -4.81 -8.67 -1.42
CA VAL A 51 -4.20 -8.72 -0.08
C VAL A 51 -5.26 -8.52 1.01
N LEU A 52 -6.13 -7.51 0.84
CA LEU A 52 -7.23 -7.26 1.79
C LEU A 52 -8.18 -8.45 1.87
N GLN A 53 -8.57 -9.04 0.73
CA GLN A 53 -9.43 -10.23 0.70
C GLN A 53 -8.79 -11.39 1.46
N ARG A 54 -7.50 -11.66 1.23
CA ARG A 54 -6.76 -12.71 1.95
C ARG A 54 -6.76 -12.50 3.47
N ILE A 55 -6.66 -11.25 3.93
CA ILE A 55 -6.74 -10.92 5.36
C ILE A 55 -8.13 -11.21 5.91
N TRP A 56 -9.18 -10.81 5.18
CA TRP A 56 -10.57 -11.10 5.57
C TRP A 56 -10.82 -12.61 5.72
N ASP A 57 -10.42 -13.40 4.72
CA ASP A 57 -10.59 -14.86 4.76
C ASP A 57 -9.82 -15.49 5.93
N ALA A 58 -8.61 -14.99 6.23
CA ALA A 58 -7.81 -15.46 7.36
C ALA A 58 -8.41 -15.11 8.72
N GLN A 59 -9.14 -13.99 8.82
CA GLN A 59 -9.83 -13.57 10.04
C GLN A 59 -11.11 -14.38 10.25
N ASP A 60 -11.88 -14.62 9.20
CA ASP A 60 -13.06 -15.49 9.23
C ASP A 60 -12.68 -16.92 9.66
N ALA A 61 -11.59 -17.47 9.09
CA ALA A 61 -11.06 -18.78 9.48
C ALA A 61 -10.64 -18.88 10.95
N ARG A 62 -10.31 -17.75 11.60
CA ARG A 62 -9.98 -17.67 13.03
C ARG A 62 -11.22 -17.48 13.91
N GLY A 63 -12.40 -17.35 13.32
CA GLY A 63 -13.66 -17.07 14.02
C GLY A 63 -13.76 -15.62 14.49
N TYR A 64 -13.05 -14.70 13.86
CA TYR A 64 -13.16 -13.28 14.17
C TYR A 64 -14.54 -12.76 13.79
N VAL A 65 -15.26 -12.18 14.76
CA VAL A 65 -16.54 -11.51 14.51
C VAL A 65 -16.26 -10.01 14.33
N PRO A 66 -16.42 -9.46 13.12
CA PRO A 66 -16.25 -8.04 12.89
C PRO A 66 -17.35 -7.23 13.60
N ARG A 67 -17.04 -5.98 13.92
CA ARG A 67 -18.03 -5.01 14.42
C ARG A 67 -19.12 -4.81 13.36
N THR A 68 -20.34 -4.64 13.84
CA THR A 68 -21.48 -4.27 13.00
C THR A 68 -21.30 -2.87 12.43
N ARG A 69 -22.06 -2.57 11.38
CA ARG A 69 -22.05 -1.25 10.77
C ARG A 69 -22.49 -0.18 11.79
N GLU A 70 -23.52 -0.49 12.56
CA GLU A 70 -24.10 0.38 13.56
C GLU A 70 -23.10 0.73 14.67
N GLU A 71 -22.31 -0.24 15.12
CA GLU A 71 -21.23 -0.01 16.10
C GLU A 71 -20.13 0.90 15.54
N VAL A 72 -19.73 0.69 14.29
CA VAL A 72 -18.74 1.53 13.63
C VAL A 72 -19.27 2.94 13.43
N ASP A 73 -20.51 3.08 12.96
CA ASP A 73 -21.13 4.39 12.72
C ASP A 73 -21.30 5.15 14.05
N ALA A 74 -21.65 4.47 15.14
CA ALA A 74 -21.76 5.07 16.46
C ALA A 74 -20.40 5.56 16.99
N GLU A 75 -19.33 4.76 16.86
CA GLU A 75 -17.98 5.15 17.26
C GLU A 75 -17.48 6.34 16.44
N VAL A 76 -17.71 6.33 15.14
CA VAL A 76 -17.32 7.44 14.24
C VAL A 76 -18.04 8.72 14.61
N ASN A 77 -19.33 8.66 14.94
CA ASN A 77 -20.08 9.84 15.35
C ASN A 77 -19.57 10.37 16.70
N LEU A 78 -19.30 9.50 17.67
CA LEU A 78 -18.71 9.90 18.95
C LEU A 78 -17.38 10.64 18.76
N LEU A 79 -16.50 10.13 17.88
CA LEU A 79 -15.22 10.78 17.58
C LEU A 79 -15.39 12.15 16.90
N ARG A 80 -16.44 12.33 16.09
CA ARG A 80 -16.75 13.63 15.48
C ARG A 80 -17.26 14.61 16.50
N ASP A 81 -18.20 14.18 17.34
CA ASP A 81 -18.79 15.02 18.39
C ASP A 81 -17.70 15.52 19.35
N ASP A 82 -16.80 14.63 19.81
CA ASP A 82 -15.67 14.99 20.67
C ASP A 82 -14.74 16.02 20.00
N ALA A 83 -14.38 15.79 18.74
CA ALA A 83 -13.54 16.73 17.98
C ALA A 83 -14.22 18.10 17.77
N GLU A 84 -15.54 18.13 17.58
CA GLU A 84 -16.31 19.37 17.48
C GLU A 84 -16.35 20.13 18.81
N GLU A 85 -16.54 19.42 19.93
CA GLU A 85 -16.50 20.02 21.27
C GLU A 85 -15.12 20.63 21.58
N GLU A 86 -14.04 19.91 21.28
CA GLU A 86 -12.67 20.41 21.43
C GLU A 86 -12.44 21.67 20.60
N MET A 87 -12.87 21.67 19.34
CA MET A 87 -12.73 22.81 18.44
C MET A 87 -13.46 24.04 18.98
N GLN A 88 -14.70 23.87 19.44
CA GLN A 88 -15.48 24.95 20.05
C GLN A 88 -14.82 25.48 21.33
N ALA A 89 -14.21 24.62 22.14
CA ALA A 89 -13.50 25.06 23.34
C ALA A 89 -12.27 25.91 22.99
N VAL A 90 -11.54 25.52 21.95
CA VAL A 90 -10.41 26.29 21.42
C VAL A 90 -10.86 27.65 20.89
N GLU A 91 -11.93 27.70 20.10
CA GLU A 91 -12.50 28.95 19.59
C GLU A 91 -12.89 29.90 20.73
N ARG A 92 -13.60 29.40 21.75
CA ARG A 92 -13.96 30.20 22.93
C ARG A 92 -12.73 30.78 23.63
N LEU A 93 -11.68 29.98 23.81
CA LEU A 93 -10.44 30.43 24.43
C LEU A 93 -9.74 31.53 23.60
N TYR A 94 -9.73 31.39 22.28
CA TYR A 94 -9.18 32.41 21.39
C TYR A 94 -9.96 33.72 21.48
N GLU A 95 -11.30 33.67 21.43
CA GLU A 95 -12.13 34.86 21.57
C GLU A 95 -11.90 35.57 22.91
N GLU A 96 -11.79 34.83 24.00
CA GLU A 96 -11.49 35.39 25.33
C GLU A 96 -10.11 36.08 25.35
N CYS A 97 -9.11 35.45 24.74
CA CYS A 97 -7.76 36.00 24.62
C CYS A 97 -7.73 37.27 23.76
N GLU A 98 -8.46 37.31 22.64
CA GLU A 98 -8.60 38.50 21.81
C GLU A 98 -9.27 39.64 22.58
N ARG A 99 -10.41 39.37 23.23
CA ARG A 99 -11.10 40.38 24.07
C ARG A 99 -10.20 40.91 25.19
N ALA A 100 -9.41 40.05 25.81
CA ALA A 100 -8.48 40.46 26.87
C ALA A 100 -7.36 41.35 26.33
N ARG A 101 -6.84 41.07 25.12
CA ARG A 101 -5.82 41.90 24.46
C ARG A 101 -6.36 43.26 24.04
N GLU A 102 -7.59 43.31 23.54
CA GLU A 102 -8.26 44.57 23.18
C GLU A 102 -8.50 45.46 24.41
N GLN A 103 -8.90 44.87 25.54
CA GLN A 103 -9.08 45.58 26.81
C GLN A 103 -7.75 46.06 27.43
N GLN A 104 -6.64 45.41 27.08
CA GLN A 104 -5.28 45.77 27.50
C GLN A 104 -4.55 46.68 26.48
N GLY A 105 -5.27 47.28 25.52
CA GLY A 105 -4.72 48.18 24.49
C GLY A 105 -3.85 49.33 25.04
N PRO A 106 -2.97 49.90 24.18
CA PRO A 106 -1.60 50.30 24.52
C PRO A 106 -1.54 51.45 25.53
N GLN A 107 -0.60 51.37 26.48
CA GLN A 107 -0.07 52.55 27.16
C GLN A 107 0.80 53.40 26.22
#